data_AF-A0A959VU96-F1
#
_entry.id   AF-A0A959VU96-F1
#
_cell.length_a   1.000
_cell.length_b   1.000
_cell.length_c   1.000
_cell.angle_alpha   90.00
_cell.angle_beta   90.00
_cell.angle_gamma   90.00
#
_symmetry.space_group_name_H-M   'P 1'
#
loop_
_entity.id
_entity.type
_entity.pdbx_description
1 polymer ?
#
loop_
_entity_poly.entity_id
_entity_poly.type
_entity_poly.pdbx_seq_one_letter_code
_entity_poly.pdbx_strand_id
1 'polypeptide(L)' 'MLDDERHDRIVSVARQRGVSVATVVREAIDRGVPKPDRQRLDAGQRILAADDMDVPGVEDLKRELADARGGSAAPS' A
#
# COMPACT_ATOMS: atom_id res chain seq x y z
N MET A 1 -11.83 -21.22 -20.85
CA MET A 1 -10.59 -20.75 -20.20
C MET A 1 -10.98 -19.70 -19.16
N LEU A 2 -10.17 -19.44 -18.13
CA LEU A 2 -10.50 -18.43 -17.11
C LEU A 2 -10.61 -16.99 -17.70
N ASP A 3 -10.08 -16.78 -18.92
CA ASP A 3 -10.10 -15.50 -19.64
C ASP A 3 -11.49 -15.16 -20.22
N ASP A 4 -12.19 -16.17 -20.76
CA ASP A 4 -13.50 -16.00 -21.42
C ASP A 4 -14.59 -15.57 -20.41
N GLU A 5 -14.64 -16.24 -19.25
CA GLU A 5 -15.59 -15.89 -18.18
C GLU A 5 -15.34 -14.48 -17.64
N ARG A 6 -14.07 -14.06 -17.61
CA ARG A 6 -13.65 -12.75 -17.12
C ARG A 6 -14.01 -11.67 -18.14
N HIS A 7 -13.84 -11.95 -19.43
CA HIS A 7 -14.29 -11.10 -20.53
C HIS A 7 -15.82 -10.92 -20.51
N ASP A 8 -16.58 -12.00 -20.39
CA ASP A 8 -18.05 -11.96 -20.35
C ASP A 8 -18.58 -11.14 -19.17
N ARG A 9 -17.92 -11.27 -18.00
CA ARG A 9 -18.25 -10.44 -16.84
C ARG A 9 -18.01 -8.96 -17.10
N ILE A 10 -16.91 -8.59 -17.75
CA ILE A 10 -16.61 -7.19 -18.08
C ILE A 10 -17.62 -6.65 -19.10
N VAL A 11 -17.96 -7.44 -20.13
CA VAL A 11 -18.96 -7.07 -21.13
C VAL A 11 -20.32 -6.84 -20.49
N SER A 12 -20.74 -7.72 -19.56
CA SER A 12 -21.99 -7.57 -18.81
C SER A 12 -22.02 -6.27 -18.01
N VAL A 13 -20.95 -5.96 -17.28
CA VAL A 13 -20.81 -4.72 -16.51
C VAL A 13 -20.83 -3.48 -17.42
N ALA A 14 -20.14 -3.53 -18.56
CA ALA A 14 -20.10 -2.44 -19.52
C ALA A 14 -21.49 -2.14 -20.10
N ARG A 15 -22.23 -3.20 -20.49
CA ARG A 15 -23.61 -3.09 -20.97
C ARG A 15 -24.55 -2.53 -19.91
N GLN A 16 -24.47 -3.04 -18.69
CA GLN A 16 -25.32 -2.57 -17.57
C GLN A 16 -25.10 -1.08 -17.29
N ARG A 17 -23.87 -0.59 -17.47
CA ARG A 17 -23.50 0.81 -17.21
C ARG A 17 -23.62 1.72 -18.44
N GLY A 18 -23.91 1.17 -19.62
CA GLY A 18 -23.95 1.94 -20.87
C GLY A 18 -22.60 2.54 -21.29
N VAL A 19 -21.49 1.96 -20.84
CA VAL A 19 -20.13 2.43 -21.16
C VAL A 19 -19.37 1.39 -21.97
N SER A 20 -18.25 1.80 -22.57
CA SER A 20 -17.38 0.86 -23.28
C SER A 20 -16.68 -0.11 -22.33
N VAL A 21 -16.34 -1.31 -22.83
CA VAL A 21 -15.45 -2.25 -22.12
C VAL A 21 -14.12 -1.59 -21.74
N ALA A 22 -13.57 -0.75 -22.62
CA ALA A 22 -12.32 -0.03 -22.37
C ALA A 22 -12.42 0.93 -21.16
N THR A 23 -13.58 1.54 -20.96
CA THR A 23 -13.87 2.39 -19.78
C THR A 23 -13.84 1.55 -18.50
N VAL A 24 -14.50 0.40 -18.49
CA VAL A 24 -14.54 -0.50 -17.31
C VAL A 24 -13.13 -1.01 -16.98
N VAL A 25 -12.35 -1.40 -17.99
CA VAL A 25 -10.96 -1.83 -17.82
C VAL A 25 -10.09 -0.71 -17.26
N ARG A 26 -10.19 0.51 -17.80
CA ARG A 26 -9.43 1.67 -17.30
C ARG A 26 -9.74 1.98 -15.85
N GLU A 27 -11.02 1.97 -15.46
CA GLU A 27 -11.40 2.16 -14.06
C GLU A 27 -10.92 1.04 -13.14
N ALA A 28 -10.96 -0.22 -13.60
CA ALA A 28 -10.47 -1.36 -12.83
C ALA A 28 -8.95 -1.26 -12.60
N ILE A 29 -8.21 -0.80 -13.62
CA ILE A 29 -6.79 -0.47 -13.50
C ILE A 29 -6.58 0.68 -12.51
N ASP A 30 -7.34 1.78 -12.65
CA ASP A 30 -7.22 2.93 -11.75
C ASP A 30 -7.51 2.60 -10.28
N ARG A 31 -8.38 1.63 -10.01
CA ARG A 31 -8.73 1.15 -8.64
C ARG A 31 -7.80 0.07 -8.11
N GLY A 32 -7.35 -0.84 -8.97
CA GLY A 32 -6.65 -2.06 -8.59
C GLY A 32 -5.14 -2.03 -8.77
N VAL A 33 -4.63 -1.13 -9.63
CA VAL A 33 -3.19 -0.91 -9.80
C VAL A 33 -2.78 0.21 -8.85
N PRO A 34 -1.92 -0.06 -7.84
CA PRO A 34 -1.37 0.98 -7.00
C PRO A 34 -0.73 2.04 -7.89
N LYS A 35 -1.22 3.28 -7.83
CA LYS A 35 -0.51 4.41 -8.44
C LYS A 35 0.72 4.63 -7.56
N PRO A 36 1.93 4.26 -8.00
CA PRO A 36 3.11 4.25 -7.13
C PRO A 36 3.37 5.64 -6.52
N ASP A 37 3.07 6.67 -7.31
CA ASP A 37 3.23 8.07 -6.91
C ASP A 37 2.21 8.49 -5.84
N ARG A 38 0.95 8.01 -5.92
CA ARG A 38 -0.05 8.30 -4.88
C ARG A 38 0.23 7.54 -3.59
N GLN A 39 0.64 6.27 -3.69
CA GLN A 39 0.96 5.49 -2.49
C GLN A 39 2.12 6.11 -1.70
N ARG A 40 3.16 6.60 -2.39
CA ARG A 40 4.27 7.33 -1.76
C ARG A 40 3.83 8.64 -1.14
N LEU A 41 2.98 9.41 -1.85
CA LEU A 41 2.46 10.69 -1.37
C LEU A 41 1.59 10.50 -0.11
N ASP A 42 0.65 9.55 -0.13
CA ASP A 42 -0.25 9.26 0.99
C ASP A 42 0.53 8.70 2.21
N ALA A 43 1.58 7.92 1.97
CA ALA A 43 2.48 7.48 3.05
C ALA A 43 3.25 8.66 3.65
N GLY A 44 3.77 9.56 2.82
CA GLY A 44 4.46 10.77 3.27
C GLY A 44 3.55 11.69 4.08
N GLN A 45 2.31 11.91 3.62
CA GLN A 45 1.33 12.73 4.35
C GLN A 45 0.99 12.15 5.72
N ARG A 46 0.86 10.82 5.85
CA ARG A 46 0.63 10.18 7.15
C ARG A 46 1.81 10.34 8.11
N ILE A 47 3.04 10.32 7.61
CA ILE A 47 4.24 10.56 8.42
C ILE A 47 4.29 12.02 8.88
N LEU A 48 4.04 12.97 7.98
CA LEU A 48 4.09 14.41 8.28
C LEU A 48 2.93 14.89 9.16
N ALA A 49 1.79 14.21 9.12
CA ALA A 49 0.62 14.51 9.95
C ALA A 49 0.63 13.78 11.30
N ALA A 50 1.62 12.93 11.55
CA ALA A 50 1.77 12.28 12.85
C ALA A 50 2.23 13.31 13.88
N ASP A 51 1.74 13.16 15.11
CA ASP A 51 2.24 13.96 16.23
C ASP A 51 3.72 13.67 16.48
N ASP A 52 4.44 14.69 16.94
CA ASP A 52 5.85 14.53 17.33
C ASP A 52 5.98 13.47 18.41
N MET A 53 6.88 12.52 18.18
CA MET A 53 7.17 11.46 19.13
C MET A 53 8.38 11.86 19.98
N ASP A 54 8.27 11.70 21.29
CA ASP A 54 9.43 11.78 22.17
C ASP A 54 10.30 10.55 21.92
N VAL A 55 11.48 10.76 21.32
CA VAL A 55 12.42 9.71 20.94
C VAL A 55 13.66 9.83 21.82
N PRO A 56 14.11 8.73 22.45
CA PRO A 56 15.32 8.76 23.26
C PRO A 56 16.56 9.09 22.42
N GLY A 57 17.66 9.41 23.11
CA GLY A 57 18.94 9.66 22.45
C GLY A 57 19.34 8.52 21.51
N VAL A 58 20.08 8.85 20.44
CA VAL A 58 20.40 7.90 19.35
C VAL A 58 21.02 6.60 19.86
N GLU A 59 21.90 6.65 20.87
CA GLU A 59 22.54 5.46 21.42
C GLU A 59 21.60 4.59 22.26
N ASP A 60 20.64 5.22 22.95
CA ASP A 60 19.62 4.52 23.72
C ASP A 60 18.62 3.84 22.78
N LEU A 61 18.19 4.53 21.73
CA LEU A 61 17.32 3.96 20.70
C LEU A 61 17.97 2.75 20.01
N LYS A 62 19.27 2.82 19.69
CA LYS A 62 20.00 1.69 19.10
C LYS A 62 20.02 0.48 20.03
N ARG A 63 20.22 0.70 21.32
CA ARG A 63 20.22 -0.37 22.34
C ARG A 63 18.84 -1.01 22.44
N GLU A 64 17.78 -0.22 22.57
CA GLU A 64 16.40 -0.72 22.60
C GLU A 64 16.05 -1.53 21.34
N LEU A 65 16.48 -1.07 20.16
CA LEU A 65 16.28 -1.79 18.90
C LEU A 65 17.08 -3.09 18.82
N ALA A 66 18.29 -3.13 19.40
CA ALA A 66 19.09 -4.35 19.48
C ALA A 66 18.41 -5.38 20.40
N ASP A 67 17.93 -4.94 21.56
CA ASP A 67 17.20 -5.78 22.53
C ASP A 67 15.90 -6.33 21.90
N ALA A 68 15.11 -5.48 21.23
CA ALA A 68 13.87 -5.86 20.56
C ALA A 68 14.06 -6.83 19.39
N ARG A 69 15.21 -6.78 18.72
CA ARG A 69 15.58 -7.68 17.61
C ARG A 69 16.15 -9.03 18.07
N GLY A 70 16.20 -9.27 19.39
CA GLY A 70 16.77 -10.49 19.97
C GLY A 70 18.30 -10.49 20.00
N GLY A 71 18.94 -9.33 19.84
CA GLY A 71 20.35 -9.15 20.07
C GLY A 71 20.63 -9.15 21.56
N SER A 72 20.74 -10.34 22.15
CA SER A 72 21.35 -10.51 23.47
C SER A 72 22.81 -10.03 23.39
N ALA A 73 23.06 -8.75 23.63
CA ALA A 73 24.36 -8.32 24.14
C ALA A 73 24.44 -8.82 25.59
N ALA A 74 24.84 -10.08 25.75
CA ALA A 74 25.22 -10.60 27.06
C ALA A 74 26.45 -9.79 27.53
N PRO A 75 26.42 -9.16 28.72
CA PRO A 75 27.61 -8.58 29.31
C PRO A 75 28.49 -9.70 29.89
N SER A 76 29.76 -9.70 29.50
CA SER A 76 30.88 -10.35 30.22
C SER A 76 31.43 -9.42 31.28
#